data_AF-A0A846TFP4-F1
#
_entry.id   AF-A0A846TFP4-F1
#
_cell.length_a   1.000
_cell.length_b   1.000
_cell.length_c   1.000
_cell.angle_alpha   90.00
_cell.angle_beta   90.00
_cell.angle_gamma   90.00
#
_symmetry.space_group_name_H-M   'P 1'
#
loop_
_entity.id
_entity.type
_entity.pdbx_description
1 polymer ?
#
loop_
_entity_poly.entity_id
_entity_poly.type
_entity_poly.pdbx_seq_one_letter_code
_entity_poly.pdbx_strand_id
1 'polypeptide(L)' 'MERLGILAEMFVEDVNKENSMVVELFGNIVNFLFKAVLVLGIPFLAYVLIEFAGLF' A
#
# COMPACT_ATOMS: atom_id res chain seq x y z
N MET A 1 21.83 -5.19 18.37
CA MET A 1 20.76 -5.00 19.37
C MET A 1 20.51 -3.53 19.62
N GLU A 2 21.52 -2.77 20.05
CA GLU A 2 21.41 -1.33 20.36
C GLU A 2 20.87 -0.46 19.21
N ARG A 3 21.37 -0.66 17.98
CA ARG A 3 20.90 0.09 16.79
C ARG A 3 19.45 -0.18 16.41
N LEU A 4 18.95 -1.40 16.65
CA LEU A 4 17.55 -1.74 16.36
C LEU A 4 16.61 -1.12 17.39
N GLY A 5 17.04 -1.04 18.66
CA GLY A 5 16.30 -0.33 19.70
C GLY A 5 16.12 1.16 19.37
N ILE A 6 17.21 1.82 18.96
CA ILE A 6 17.17 3.25 18.58
C ILE A 6 16.22 3.49 17.39
N LEU A 7 16.26 2.63 16.37
CA LEU A 7 15.36 2.74 15.22
C LEU A 7 13.89 2.51 15.62
N ALA A 8 13.64 1.56 16.53
CA ALA A 8 12.28 1.30 17.03
C ALA A 8 11.76 2.48 17.86
N GLU A 9 12.59 3.09 18.70
CA GLU A 9 12.23 4.28 19.48
C GLU A 9 11.93 5.46 18.57
N MET A 10 12.78 5.73 17.57
CA MET A 10 12.53 6.77 16.56
C MET A 10 11.23 6.55 15.79
N PHE A 11 10.92 5.29 15.44
CA PHE A 11 9.68 4.94 14.77
C PHE A 11 8.47 5.20 15.67
N VAL A 12 8.51 4.76 16.93
CA VAL A 12 7.46 4.98 17.93
C VAL A 12 7.27 6.49 18.18
N GLU A 13 8.35 7.25 18.26
CA GLU A 13 8.28 8.69 18.45
C GLU A 13 7.63 9.37 17.24
N ASP A 14 7.96 8.97 16.02
CA ASP A 14 7.37 9.54 14.81
C ASP A 14 5.87 9.27 14.71
N VAL A 15 5.41 8.03 14.89
CA VAL A 15 3.99 7.67 14.74
C VAL A 15 3.06 8.34 15.77
N ASN A 16 3.60 8.81 16.89
CA ASN A 16 2.85 9.53 17.92
C ASN A 16 2.84 11.05 17.74
N LYS A 17 3.52 11.59 16.72
CA LYS A 17 3.47 13.01 16.37
C LYS A 17 2.25 13.30 15.52
N GLU A 18 1.66 14.48 15.71
CA GLU A 18 0.54 14.97 14.90
C GLU A 18 0.89 15.01 13.40
N ASN A 19 2.13 15.40 13.08
CA ASN A 19 2.68 15.39 11.71
C ASN A 19 3.65 14.21 11.53
N SER A 20 3.17 12.97 11.71
CA SER A 20 3.97 11.76 11.51
C SER A 20 4.29 11.53 10.03
N MET A 21 5.58 11.46 9.70
CA MET A 21 6.05 11.14 8.34
C MET A 21 5.73 9.69 7.97
N VAL A 22 5.88 8.76 8.92
CA VAL A 22 5.60 7.34 8.69
C VAL A 22 4.13 7.12 8.36
N VAL A 23 3.22 7.76 9.09
CA VAL A 23 1.78 7.63 8.86
C VAL A 23 1.38 8.25 7.52
N GLU A 24 1.92 9.42 7.18
CA GLU A 24 1.67 10.07 5.90
C GLU A 24 2.14 9.20 4.72
N LEU A 25 3.36 8.67 4.80
CA LEU A 25 3.91 7.78 3.78
C LEU A 25 3.07 6.52 3.62
N PHE A 26 2.68 5.89 4.74
CA PHE A 26 1.83 4.71 4.71
C PHE A 26 0.47 5.00 4.06
N GLY A 27 -0.16 6.13 4.42
CA GLY A 27 -1.41 6.59 3.79
C GLY A 27 -1.27 6.78 2.27
N ASN A 28 -0.17 7.39 1.83
CA ASN A 28 0.12 7.56 0.40
C ASN A 28 0.31 6.23 -0.33
N ILE A 29 1.03 5.28 0.27
CA ILE A 29 1.22 3.93 -0.30
C ILE A 29 -0.12 3.21 -0.41
N VAL A 30 -0.93 3.19 0.65
CA VAL A 30 -2.24 2.52 0.64
C VAL A 30 -3.18 3.14 -0.40
N ASN A 31 -3.21 4.47 -0.49
CA ASN A 31 -4.01 5.18 -1.49
C ASN A 31 -3.55 4.87 -2.92
N PHE A 32 -2.23 4.81 -3.15
CA PHE A 32 -1.68 4.42 -4.44
C PHE A 32 -2.10 2.99 -4.82
N LEU A 33 -1.94 2.04 -3.90
CA LEU A 33 -2.33 0.65 -4.11
C LEU A 33 -3.84 0.53 -4.39
N PHE A 34 -4.67 1.25 -3.65
CA PHE A 34 -6.12 1.28 -3.88
C PHE A 34 -6.46 1.78 -5.29
N LYS A 35 -5.86 2.90 -5.73
CA LYS A 35 -6.06 3.43 -7.08
C LYS A 35 -5.55 2.46 -8.15
N ALA A 36 -4.41 1.82 -7.92
CA ALA A 36 -3.87 0.82 -8.83
C ALA A 36 -4.82 -0.38 -8.98
N VAL A 37 -5.38 -0.87 -7.87
CA VAL A 37 -6.38 -1.95 -7.89
C VAL A 37 -7.66 -1.52 -8.61
N LEU A 38 -8.16 -0.30 -8.40
CA LEU A 38 -9.34 0.19 -9.13
C LEU A 38 -9.09 0.28 -10.64
N VAL A 39 -7.93 0.80 -11.04
CA VAL A 39 -7.59 1.01 -12.46
C VAL A 39 -7.29 -0.30 -13.16
N LEU A 40 -6.52 -1.20 -12.54
CA LEU A 40 -6.08 -2.45 -13.16
C LEU A 40 -7.05 -3.60 -12.90
N GLY A 41 -7.86 -3.52 -11.85
CA GLY A 41 -8.81 -4.55 -11.47
C GLY A 41 -9.91 -4.75 -12.50
N ILE A 42 -10.42 -3.68 -13.12
CA ILE A 42 -11.45 -3.80 -14.17
C ILE A 42 -10.88 -4.45 -15.44
N PRO A 43 -9.76 -3.98 -16.03
CA PRO A 43 -9.10 -4.67 -17.13
C PRO A 43 -8.76 -6.13 -16.84
N PHE A 44 -8.24 -6.42 -15.63
CA PHE A 44 -7.91 -7.78 -15.22
C PHE A 44 -9.16 -8.67 -15.12
N LEU A 45 -10.25 -8.17 -14.52
CA LEU A 45 -11.51 -8.90 -14.46
C LEU A 45 -12.07 -9.18 -15.86
N ALA A 46 -12.03 -8.18 -16.75
CA ALA A 46 -12.45 -8.37 -18.14
C ALA A 46 -11.62 -9.43 -18.85
N TYR A 47 -10.29 -9.40 -18.69
CA TYR A 47 -9.39 -10.43 -19.21
C TYR A 47 -9.78 -11.83 -18.70
N VAL A 48 -9.94 -11.99 -17.39
CA VAL A 48 -10.32 -13.28 -16.78
C VAL A 48 -11.67 -13.78 -17.31
N LEU A 49 -12.66 -12.89 -17.49
CA LEU A 49 -13.97 -13.27 -18.02
C LEU A 49 -13.90 -13.70 -19.49
N ILE A 50 -13.09 -13.04 -20.32
CA ILE A 50 -12.89 -13.40 -21.74
C ILE A 50 -12.21 -14.77 -21.84
N GLU A 51 -11.14 -14.98 -21.08
CA GLU A 51 -10.42 -16.26 -20.98
C GLU A 51 -11.38 -17.39 -20.55
N PHE A 52 -12.17 -17.15 -19.49
CA PHE A 52 -13.12 -18.14 -18.99
C PHE A 52 -14.25 -18.45 -19.97
N ALA A 53 -14.62 -17.49 -20.82
CA ALA A 53 -15.58 -17.68 -21.89
C ALA A 53 -15.01 -18.44 -23.11
N GLY A 54 -13.69 -18.74 -23.13
CA GLY A 54 -13.01 -19.39 -24.25
C GLY A 54 -12.94 -18.51 -25.50
N LEU A 55 -12.96 -17.19 -25.31
CA LEU A 55 -12.86 -16.19 -26.38
C LEU A 55 -11.41 -15.75 -26.64
N PHE A 56 -10.46 -16.38 -25.95
CA PHE A 56 -9.02 -16.23 -26.08
C PHE A 56 -8.36 -17.61 -26.07
#